data_AF-A0A8K0P691-F1
#
_entry.id   AF-A0A8K0P691-F1
#
_cell.length_a   1.000
_cell.length_b   1.000
_cell.length_c   1.000
_cell.angle_alpha   90.00
_cell.angle_beta   90.00
_cell.angle_gamma   90.00
#
_symmetry.space_group_name_H-M   'P 1'
#
loop_
_entity.id
_entity.type
_entity.pdbx_description
1 polymer ?
#
loop_
_entity_poly.entity_id
_entity_poly.type
_entity_poly.pdbx_seq_one_letter_code
_entity_poly.pdbx_strand_id
1 'polypeptide(L)'
;MSKYRVVVVGAGASGIAAATRLMKSGVNDIIVLEAENRIGGRVFTTEFGENEVDMGAQWVHGEKNNVVYEMAEPHDLLESSSSHYPETSFVTSAGELVSSTITEKLMTLLAQINESAMKDLEGFHGSLGDYFTKEFNDKLDLEENKGTVDRKLASSLLEWYHKFENSIDASESWFETSGKGHLEYWECEGNPLLSWKNGGYSNVFNLLAWQRRITDTEKVFMKQYEV
;
A
#
# COMPACT_ATOMS: atom_id res chain seq x y z
N MET A 1 24.55 -9.22 35.08
CA MET A 1 23.89 -8.90 33.80
C MET A 1 22.50 -9.48 33.82
N SER A 2 21.45 -8.69 33.54
CA SER A 2 20.12 -9.25 33.26
C SER A 2 20.25 -10.11 32.00
N LYS A 3 19.91 -11.39 32.11
CA LYS A 3 20.02 -12.33 30.99
C LYS A 3 18.70 -12.33 30.23
N TYR A 4 18.67 -11.70 29.06
CA TYR A 4 17.52 -11.81 28.17
C TYR A 4 17.41 -13.24 27.64
N ARG A 5 16.21 -13.81 27.70
CA ARG A 5 15.88 -15.15 27.17
C ARG A 5 15.47 -15.11 25.70
N VAL A 6 14.88 -13.99 25.27
CA VAL A 6 14.45 -13.77 23.89
C VAL A 6 15.02 -12.45 23.39
N VAL A 7 15.57 -12.48 22.19
CA VAL A 7 16.00 -11.29 21.45
C VAL A 7 15.12 -11.17 20.22
N VAL A 8 14.43 -10.05 20.09
CA VAL A 8 13.69 -9.69 18.88
C VAL A 8 14.54 -8.71 18.10
N VAL A 9 14.80 -9.00 16.83
CA VAL A 9 15.58 -8.13 15.94
C VAL A 9 14.59 -7.40 15.01
N GLY A 10 14.59 -6.08 15.08
CA GLY A 10 13.64 -5.17 14.46
C GLY A 10 12.48 -4.80 15.39
N ALA A 11 12.26 -3.50 15.58
CA ALA A 11 11.11 -2.90 16.25
C ALA A 11 10.06 -2.38 15.25
N GLY A 12 9.89 -3.07 14.12
CA GLY A 12 8.74 -2.88 13.23
C GLY A 12 7.46 -3.55 13.75
N ALA A 13 6.37 -3.51 12.96
CA ALA A 13 5.07 -4.12 13.30
C ALA A 13 5.15 -5.56 13.79
N SER A 14 5.87 -6.43 13.07
CA SER A 14 6.04 -7.83 13.45
C SER A 14 6.80 -8.00 14.77
N GLY A 15 7.91 -7.27 14.94
CA GLY A 15 8.74 -7.34 16.14
C GLY A 15 8.04 -6.83 17.39
N ILE A 16 7.36 -5.68 17.29
CA ILE A 16 6.55 -5.13 18.38
C ILE A 16 5.41 -6.08 18.72
N ALA A 17 4.67 -6.60 17.73
CA ALA A 17 3.58 -7.55 17.98
C ALA A 17 4.08 -8.82 18.68
N ALA A 18 5.21 -9.39 18.23
CA ALA A 18 5.82 -10.57 18.84
C ALA A 18 6.25 -10.31 20.29
N ALA A 19 6.97 -9.21 20.54
CA ALA A 19 7.39 -8.82 21.88
C ALA A 19 6.19 -8.62 22.82
N THR A 20 5.17 -7.87 22.36
CA THR A 20 3.92 -7.65 23.10
C THR A 20 3.22 -8.97 23.44
N ARG A 21 3.13 -9.90 22.48
CA ARG A 21 2.48 -11.20 22.70
C ARG A 21 3.24 -12.08 23.69
N LEU A 22 4.57 -12.10 23.63
CA LEU A 22 5.41 -12.85 24.57
C LEU A 22 5.33 -12.28 25.99
N MET A 23 5.39 -10.96 26.15
CA MET A 23 5.23 -10.29 27.44
C MET A 23 3.86 -10.58 28.06
N LYS A 24 2.79 -10.54 27.26
CA LYS A 24 1.44 -10.94 27.69
C LYS A 24 1.34 -12.39 28.14
N SER A 25 2.19 -13.25 27.60
CA SER A 25 2.28 -14.67 27.96
C SER A 25 3.19 -14.92 29.16
N GLY A 26 3.68 -13.86 29.83
CA GLY A 26 4.53 -13.94 31.03
C GLY A 26 6.03 -14.03 30.75
N VAL A 27 6.46 -13.94 29.49
CA VAL A 27 7.88 -13.93 29.13
C VAL A 27 8.37 -12.47 29.15
N ASN A 28 9.00 -12.05 30.25
CA ASN A 28 9.44 -10.66 30.43
C ASN A 28 10.94 -10.45 30.21
N ASP A 29 11.73 -11.53 30.14
CA ASP A 29 13.18 -11.46 29.87
C ASP A 29 13.44 -11.27 28.36
N ILE A 30 12.95 -10.16 27.80
CA ILE A 30 13.00 -9.87 26.36
C ILE A 30 13.74 -8.56 26.12
N ILE A 31 14.51 -8.52 25.03
CA ILE A 31 15.05 -7.29 24.46
C ILE A 31 14.65 -7.20 22.99
N VAL A 32 14.29 -5.99 22.56
CA VAL A 32 14.09 -5.65 21.15
C VAL A 32 15.27 -4.81 20.70
N LEU A 33 15.89 -5.19 19.59
CA LEU A 33 17.01 -4.48 18.98
C LEU A 33 16.52 -3.83 17.68
N GLU A 34 16.63 -2.52 17.57
CA GLU A 34 16.30 -1.77 16.36
C GLU A 34 17.57 -1.11 15.83
N ALA A 35 17.73 -1.14 14.50
CA ALA A 35 18.87 -0.54 13.83
C ALA A 35 18.68 0.97 13.70
N GLU A 36 17.43 1.41 13.52
CA GLU A 36 17.06 2.81 13.44
C GLU A 36 16.99 3.48 14.82
N ASN A 37 16.99 4.81 14.83
CA ASN A 37 16.78 5.62 16.04
C ASN A 37 15.29 5.75 16.45
N ARG A 38 14.41 4.97 15.83
CA ARG A 38 12.96 5.00 16.03
C ARG A 38 12.37 3.60 15.88
N ILE A 39 11.24 3.37 16.52
CA ILE A 39 10.43 2.18 16.26
C ILE A 39 9.60 2.34 14.97
N GLY A 40 8.99 1.25 14.55
CA GLY A 40 7.97 1.22 13.50
C GLY A 40 8.44 0.67 12.15
N GLY A 41 9.74 0.70 11.87
CA GLY A 41 10.31 0.21 10.63
C GLY A 41 9.67 0.91 9.41
N ARG A 42 8.99 0.14 8.55
CA ARG A 42 8.27 0.65 7.36
C ARG A 42 6.96 1.38 7.66
N VAL A 43 6.53 1.41 8.92
CA VAL A 43 5.48 2.33 9.38
C VAL A 43 6.19 3.55 9.95
N PHE A 44 6.00 4.71 9.33
CA PHE A 44 6.66 5.94 9.74
C PHE A 44 5.78 7.14 9.42
N THR A 45 5.28 7.78 10.47
CA THR A 45 4.57 9.06 10.40
C THR A 45 5.52 10.15 10.86
N THR A 46 5.59 11.26 10.11
CA THR A 46 6.45 12.40 10.42
C THR A 46 5.69 13.71 10.26
N GLU A 47 6.13 14.75 10.97
CA GLU A 47 5.62 16.11 10.79
C GLU A 47 5.99 16.64 9.39
N PHE A 48 5.03 17.31 8.75
CA PHE A 48 5.18 18.01 7.49
C PHE A 48 4.39 19.34 7.54
N GLY A 49 5.10 20.42 7.87
CA GLY A 49 4.46 21.71 8.13
C GLY A 49 3.61 21.65 9.38
N GLU A 50 2.32 22.01 9.25
CA GLU A 50 1.34 21.93 10.34
C GLU A 50 0.59 20.58 10.37
N ASN A 51 0.94 19.65 9.48
CA ASN A 51 0.29 18.35 9.33
C ASN A 51 1.27 17.20 9.62
N GLU A 52 0.74 15.98 9.60
CA GLU A 52 1.51 14.74 9.64
C GLU A 52 1.38 14.01 8.30
N VAL A 53 2.43 13.30 7.89
CA VAL A 53 2.45 12.49 6.67
C VAL A 53 3.03 11.12 6.95
N ASP A 54 2.42 10.09 6.37
CA ASP A 54 2.94 8.74 6.37
C ASP A 54 3.95 8.56 5.23
N MET A 55 5.19 8.23 5.59
CA MET A 55 6.29 7.95 4.66
C MET A 55 6.38 6.46 4.31
N GLY A 56 5.34 5.68 4.64
CA GLY A 56 5.30 4.23 4.52
C GLY A 56 3.86 3.73 4.48
N ALA A 57 3.51 2.79 5.36
CA ALA A 57 2.11 2.34 5.46
C ALA A 57 1.18 3.54 5.71
N GLN A 58 0.07 3.60 4.95
CA GLN A 58 -0.84 4.75 4.97
C GLN A 58 -2.31 4.32 5.09
N TRP A 59 -2.73 3.26 4.39
CA TRP A 59 -4.12 2.80 4.38
C TRP A 59 -4.36 1.52 5.17
N VAL A 60 -5.54 1.44 5.78
CA VAL A 60 -6.09 0.21 6.33
C VAL A 60 -7.03 -0.40 5.28
N HIS A 61 -6.58 -1.47 4.63
CA HIS A 61 -7.34 -2.09 3.54
C HIS A 61 -8.38 -3.08 4.09
N GLY A 62 -9.66 -2.74 3.97
CA GLY A 62 -10.79 -3.60 4.32
C GLY A 62 -11.18 -3.56 5.80
N GLU A 63 -12.40 -4.04 6.05
CA GLU A 63 -13.10 -3.95 7.34
C GLU A 63 -13.37 -5.33 7.97
N LYS A 64 -13.11 -6.41 7.22
CA LYS A 64 -13.29 -7.78 7.71
C LYS A 64 -11.96 -8.52 7.79
N ASN A 65 -11.78 -9.27 8.88
CA ASN A 65 -10.58 -10.05 9.15
C ASN A 65 -9.28 -9.22 9.07
N ASN A 66 -9.38 -7.91 9.32
CA ASN A 66 -8.26 -6.99 9.34
C ASN A 66 -8.02 -6.56 10.79
N VAL A 67 -6.95 -7.08 11.39
CA VAL A 67 -6.61 -6.81 12.79
C VAL A 67 -6.39 -5.33 13.09
N VAL A 68 -5.92 -4.53 12.12
CA VAL A 68 -5.72 -3.10 12.31
C VAL A 68 -7.07 -2.38 12.39
N TYR A 69 -8.01 -2.73 11.49
CA TYR A 69 -9.37 -2.22 11.55
C TYR A 69 -10.06 -2.59 12.87
N GLU A 70 -10.01 -3.88 13.23
CA GLU A 70 -10.63 -4.41 14.47
C GLU A 70 -10.10 -3.72 15.74
N MET A 71 -8.84 -3.28 15.73
CA MET A 71 -8.26 -2.52 16.84
C MET A 71 -8.63 -1.04 16.81
N ALA A 72 -8.77 -0.44 15.64
CA ALA A 72 -8.91 1.02 15.48
C ALA A 72 -10.36 1.51 15.46
N GLU A 73 -11.29 0.73 14.88
CA GLU A 73 -12.71 1.09 14.75
C GLU A 73 -13.40 1.37 16.09
N PRO A 74 -13.19 0.58 17.17
CA PRO A 74 -13.84 0.85 18.46
C PRO A 74 -13.45 2.18 19.12
N HIS A 75 -12.38 2.80 18.61
CA HIS A 75 -11.86 4.09 19.06
C HIS A 75 -12.16 5.23 18.08
N ASP A 76 -12.94 4.97 17.03
CA ASP A 76 -13.34 5.94 16.00
C ASP A 76 -12.14 6.65 15.34
N LEU A 77 -11.06 5.89 15.09
CA LEU A 77 -9.79 6.41 14.56
C LEU A 77 -9.66 6.42 13.04
N LEU A 78 -10.61 5.79 12.33
CA LEU A 78 -10.56 5.60 10.88
C LEU A 78 -11.68 6.37 10.17
N GLU A 79 -11.38 6.85 8.97
CA GLU A 79 -12.36 7.45 8.06
C GLU A 79 -12.15 6.98 6.62
N SER A 80 -13.18 7.12 5.78
CA SER A 80 -13.04 6.80 4.36
C SER A 80 -12.32 7.93 3.64
N SER A 81 -11.22 7.60 2.96
CA SER A 81 -10.53 8.53 2.06
C SER A 81 -11.05 8.48 0.62
N SER A 82 -12.07 7.67 0.32
CA SER A 82 -12.61 7.50 -1.04
C SER A 82 -13.14 8.81 -1.65
N SER A 83 -13.67 9.72 -0.85
CA SER A 83 -14.14 11.04 -1.30
C SER A 83 -13.02 11.97 -1.77
N HIS A 84 -11.76 11.65 -1.48
CA HIS A 84 -10.60 12.42 -1.93
C HIS A 84 -10.14 12.09 -3.36
N TYR A 85 -10.76 11.09 -4.00
CA TYR A 85 -10.47 10.69 -5.39
C TYR A 85 -11.71 10.79 -6.29
N PRO A 86 -12.38 11.96 -6.36
CA PRO A 86 -13.68 12.06 -7.04
C PRO A 86 -13.57 11.95 -8.57
N GLU A 87 -12.46 12.42 -9.16
CA GLU A 87 -12.27 12.46 -10.61
C GLU A 87 -10.80 12.25 -10.98
N THR A 88 -10.56 11.53 -12.08
CA THR A 88 -9.22 11.39 -12.67
C THR A 88 -9.07 12.40 -13.81
N SER A 89 -7.99 13.18 -13.77
CA SER A 89 -7.62 14.12 -14.84
C SER A 89 -6.16 13.92 -15.22
N PHE A 90 -5.88 13.93 -16.52
CA PHE A 90 -4.51 13.84 -17.03
C PHE A 90 -4.04 15.18 -17.56
N VAL A 91 -2.80 15.54 -17.22
CA VAL A 91 -2.15 16.77 -17.70
C VAL A 91 -0.86 16.36 -18.41
N THR A 92 -0.65 16.87 -19.63
CA THR A 92 0.57 16.59 -20.40
C THR A 92 1.78 17.26 -19.76
N SER A 93 2.99 16.87 -20.18
CA SER A 93 4.22 17.54 -19.75
C SER A 93 4.31 19.01 -20.18
N ALA A 94 3.46 19.44 -21.12
CA ALA A 94 3.34 20.85 -21.52
C ALA A 94 2.36 21.65 -20.63
N GLY A 95 1.72 21.00 -19.64
CA GLY A 95 0.71 21.62 -18.79
C GLY A 95 -0.69 21.65 -19.41
N GLU A 96 -0.92 20.90 -20.48
CA GLU A 96 -2.21 20.87 -21.17
C GLU A 96 -3.12 19.80 -20.58
N LEU A 97 -4.36 20.15 -20.28
CA LEU A 97 -5.36 19.21 -19.79
C LEU A 97 -5.83 18.29 -20.93
N VAL A 98 -5.79 16.99 -20.71
CA VAL A 98 -6.40 16.00 -21.60
C VAL A 98 -7.91 16.06 -21.42
N SER A 99 -8.66 16.12 -22.53
CA SER A 99 -10.12 16.24 -22.46
C SER A 99 -10.74 15.06 -21.72
N SER A 100 -11.83 15.31 -20.98
CA SER A 100 -12.54 14.28 -20.21
C SER A 100 -12.98 13.12 -21.09
N THR A 101 -13.48 13.40 -22.31
CA THR A 101 -13.87 12.36 -23.28
C THR A 101 -12.71 11.41 -23.65
N ILE A 102 -11.51 11.95 -23.85
CA ILE A 102 -10.32 11.11 -24.15
C ILE A 102 -9.90 10.34 -22.90
N THR A 103 -9.87 11.00 -21.74
CA THR A 103 -9.56 10.39 -20.45
C THR A 103 -10.49 9.21 -20.15
N GLU A 104 -11.81 9.41 -20.23
CA GLU A 104 -12.82 8.39 -20.02
C GLU A 104 -12.64 7.21 -20.97
N LYS A 105 -12.41 7.49 -22.25
CA LYS A 105 -12.21 6.45 -23.26
C LYS A 105 -10.99 5.59 -22.95
N LEU A 106 -9.87 6.23 -22.64
CA LEU A 106 -8.61 5.58 -22.30
C LEU A 106 -8.70 4.75 -21.00
N MET A 107 -9.33 5.31 -19.96
CA MET A 107 -9.56 4.58 -18.70
C MET A 107 -10.53 3.40 -18.89
N THR A 108 -11.53 3.55 -19.75
CA THR A 108 -12.46 2.46 -20.10
C THR A 108 -11.73 1.31 -20.79
N LEU A 109 -10.78 1.60 -21.69
CA LEU A 109 -9.97 0.56 -22.32
C LEU A 109 -9.17 -0.23 -21.28
N LEU A 110 -8.51 0.45 -20.34
CA LEU A 110 -7.76 -0.20 -19.26
C LEU A 110 -8.67 -1.03 -18.34
N ALA A 111 -9.86 -0.52 -17.99
CA ALA A 111 -10.84 -1.25 -17.20
C ALA A 111 -11.30 -2.56 -17.90
N GLN A 112 -11.55 -2.51 -19.21
CA GLN A 112 -11.89 -3.70 -19.99
C GLN A 112 -10.75 -4.72 -20.06
N ILE A 113 -9.49 -4.27 -20.13
CA ILE A 113 -8.33 -5.15 -20.11
C ILE A 113 -8.24 -5.85 -18.76
N ASN A 114 -8.39 -5.13 -17.65
CA ASN A 114 -8.43 -5.70 -16.30
C ASN A 114 -9.54 -6.74 -16.14
N GLU A 115 -10.76 -6.41 -16.58
CA GLU A 115 -11.88 -7.35 -16.51
C GLU A 115 -11.59 -8.64 -17.30
N SER A 116 -10.99 -8.52 -18.47
CA SER A 116 -10.59 -9.69 -19.29
C SER A 116 -9.43 -10.46 -18.65
N ALA A 117 -8.49 -9.75 -18.02
CA ALA A 117 -7.30 -10.30 -17.38
C ALA A 117 -7.63 -11.37 -16.33
N MET A 118 -8.73 -11.17 -15.58
CA MET A 118 -9.22 -12.11 -14.57
C MET A 118 -9.42 -13.54 -15.08
N LYS A 119 -9.67 -13.68 -16.39
CA LYS A 119 -9.82 -14.97 -17.06
C LYS A 119 -8.62 -15.30 -17.94
N ASP A 120 -8.16 -14.34 -18.73
CA ASP A 120 -7.14 -14.58 -19.75
C ASP A 120 -5.80 -14.99 -19.13
N LEU A 121 -5.53 -14.56 -17.89
CA LEU A 121 -4.27 -14.84 -17.21
C LEU A 121 -4.18 -16.24 -16.58
N GLU A 122 -5.27 -17.01 -16.50
CA GLU A 122 -5.26 -18.36 -15.87
C GLU A 122 -4.28 -19.33 -16.55
N GLY A 123 -4.19 -19.23 -17.88
CA GLY A 123 -3.31 -20.03 -18.74
C GLY A 123 -2.19 -19.23 -19.40
N PHE A 124 -2.03 -17.97 -19.04
CA PHE A 124 -1.04 -17.10 -19.66
C PHE A 124 0.37 -17.35 -19.11
N HIS A 125 1.35 -17.37 -20.01
CA HIS A 125 2.77 -17.48 -19.68
C HIS A 125 3.50 -16.28 -20.25
N GLY A 126 3.90 -15.37 -19.36
CA GLY A 126 4.55 -14.11 -19.72
C GLY A 126 4.43 -13.12 -18.57
N SER A 127 4.94 -11.91 -18.82
CA SER A 127 4.82 -10.85 -17.84
C SER A 127 3.45 -10.16 -17.91
N LEU A 128 3.03 -9.51 -16.81
CA LEU A 128 1.83 -8.68 -16.81
C LEU A 128 1.93 -7.58 -17.87
N GLY A 129 3.13 -6.99 -18.01
CA GLY A 129 3.43 -5.97 -19.00
C GLY A 129 3.28 -6.45 -20.44
N ASP A 130 3.67 -7.68 -20.76
CA ASP A 130 3.47 -8.24 -22.11
C ASP A 130 1.98 -8.33 -22.46
N TYR A 131 1.16 -8.80 -21.50
CA TYR A 131 -0.28 -8.91 -21.66
C TYR A 131 -0.92 -7.53 -21.83
N PHE A 132 -0.70 -6.60 -20.90
CA PHE A 132 -1.32 -5.28 -20.96
C PHE A 132 -0.88 -4.48 -22.19
N THR A 133 0.40 -4.55 -22.57
CA THR A 133 0.91 -3.87 -23.75
C THR A 133 0.25 -4.41 -25.03
N LYS A 134 0.12 -5.73 -25.15
CA LYS A 134 -0.54 -6.35 -26.29
C LYS A 134 -2.02 -5.96 -26.34
N GLU A 135 -2.77 -6.22 -25.28
CA GLU A 135 -4.23 -6.00 -25.26
C GLU A 135 -4.59 -4.52 -25.42
N PHE A 136 -3.80 -3.60 -24.86
CA PHE A 136 -4.01 -2.17 -25.05
C PHE A 136 -3.81 -1.75 -26.50
N ASN A 137 -2.75 -2.22 -27.16
CA ASN A 137 -2.51 -1.91 -28.57
C ASN A 137 -3.57 -2.54 -29.47
N ASP A 138 -3.92 -3.81 -29.25
CA ASP A 138 -4.94 -4.51 -30.02
C ASP A 138 -6.31 -3.80 -29.92
N LYS A 139 -6.70 -3.37 -28.72
CA LYS A 139 -7.94 -2.60 -28.53
C LYS A 139 -7.87 -1.20 -29.15
N LEU A 140 -6.73 -0.52 -29.08
CA LEU A 140 -6.53 0.78 -29.70
C LEU A 140 -6.58 0.71 -31.24
N ASP A 141 -6.22 -0.43 -31.81
CA ASP A 141 -6.24 -0.73 -33.25
C ASP A 141 -7.64 -1.06 -33.79
N LEU A 142 -8.65 -1.25 -32.94
CA LEU A 142 -10.03 -1.50 -33.37
C LEU A 142 -10.60 -0.28 -34.13
N GLU A 143 -11.41 -0.54 -35.17
CA GLU A 143 -11.98 0.51 -36.03
C GLU A 143 -12.75 1.60 -35.27
N GLU A 144 -13.45 1.24 -34.20
CA GLU A 144 -14.18 2.17 -33.31
C GLU A 144 -13.25 3.11 -32.50
N ASN A 145 -11.97 2.77 -32.39
CA ASN A 145 -10.96 3.53 -31.66
C ASN A 145 -9.98 4.25 -32.58
N LYS A 146 -9.90 3.87 -33.86
CA LYS A 146 -9.03 4.51 -34.85
C LYS A 146 -9.34 6.00 -35.00
N GLY A 147 -8.29 6.82 -34.91
CA GLY A 147 -8.36 8.28 -35.09
C GLY A 147 -9.03 9.03 -33.93
N THR A 148 -9.46 8.35 -32.87
CA THR A 148 -10.14 8.97 -31.72
C THR A 148 -9.17 9.44 -30.63
N VAL A 149 -8.02 8.78 -30.51
CA VAL A 149 -6.96 9.12 -29.56
C VAL A 149 -5.63 9.15 -30.29
N ASP A 150 -4.84 10.20 -30.02
CA ASP A 150 -3.47 10.29 -30.51
C ASP A 150 -2.60 9.16 -29.95
N ARG A 151 -1.78 8.52 -30.79
CA ARG A 151 -0.96 7.36 -30.41
C ARG A 151 0.08 7.68 -29.35
N LYS A 152 0.66 8.88 -29.41
CA LYS A 152 1.66 9.32 -28.44
C LYS A 152 0.99 9.52 -27.08
N LEU A 153 -0.18 10.18 -27.05
CA LEU A 153 -0.96 10.33 -25.83
C LEU A 153 -1.38 8.97 -25.22
N ALA A 154 -1.88 8.05 -26.05
CA ALA A 154 -2.26 6.71 -25.59
C ALA A 154 -1.06 5.94 -25.01
N SER A 155 0.11 6.05 -25.64
CA SER A 155 1.35 5.43 -25.14
C SER A 155 1.80 6.04 -23.80
N SER A 156 1.71 7.37 -23.65
CA SER A 156 2.03 8.04 -22.38
C SER A 156 1.06 7.65 -21.25
N LEU A 157 -0.21 7.40 -21.56
CA LEU A 157 -1.16 6.87 -20.58
C LEU A 157 -0.82 5.43 -20.20
N LEU A 158 -0.48 4.57 -21.15
CA LEU A 158 -0.06 3.20 -20.86
C LEU A 158 1.20 3.20 -19.97
N GLU A 159 2.14 4.11 -20.20
CA GLU A 159 3.32 4.28 -19.34
C GLU A 159 2.95 4.77 -17.94
N TRP A 160 1.99 5.69 -17.81
CA TRP A 160 1.45 6.08 -16.51
C TRP A 160 0.81 4.88 -15.80
N TYR A 161 0.03 4.08 -16.53
CA TYR A 161 -0.65 2.92 -15.97
C TYR A 161 0.34 1.83 -15.53
N HIS A 162 1.41 1.59 -16.30
CA HIS A 162 2.54 0.75 -15.88
C HIS A 162 3.10 1.22 -14.52
N LYS A 163 3.35 2.52 -14.35
CA LYS A 163 3.85 3.06 -13.08
C LYS A 163 2.83 2.93 -11.94
N PHE A 164 1.55 3.12 -12.25
CA PHE A 164 0.46 2.95 -11.29
C PHE A 164 0.40 1.49 -10.79
N GLU A 165 0.35 0.52 -11.70
CA GLU A 165 0.33 -0.91 -11.34
C GLU A 165 1.58 -1.32 -10.55
N ASN A 166 2.77 -0.86 -10.94
CA ASN A 166 4.00 -1.12 -10.19
C ASN A 166 3.95 -0.62 -8.75
N SER A 167 3.19 0.47 -8.49
CA SER A 167 3.00 0.98 -7.13
C SER A 167 2.10 0.10 -6.28
N ILE A 168 1.21 -0.67 -6.91
CA ILE A 168 0.35 -1.67 -6.26
C ILE A 168 1.13 -2.98 -6.04
N ASP A 169 1.81 -3.46 -7.08
CA ASP A 169 2.58 -4.71 -7.05
C ASP A 169 3.92 -4.61 -6.31
N ALA A 170 4.34 -3.39 -5.95
CA ALA A 170 5.67 -3.08 -5.41
C ALA A 170 6.81 -3.66 -6.27
N SER A 171 6.75 -3.41 -7.57
CA SER A 171 7.72 -3.89 -8.57
C SER A 171 8.44 -2.72 -9.27
N GLU A 172 9.63 -2.99 -9.82
CA GLU A 172 10.35 -2.01 -10.65
C GLU A 172 9.73 -1.91 -12.05
N SER A 173 9.22 -3.03 -12.56
CA SER A 173 8.51 -3.09 -13.82
C SER A 173 7.50 -4.24 -13.88
N TRP A 174 6.33 -3.96 -14.46
CA TRP A 174 5.33 -4.99 -14.78
C TRP A 174 5.81 -6.03 -15.80
N PHE A 175 6.96 -5.82 -16.46
CA PHE A 175 7.59 -6.80 -17.34
C PHE A 175 8.35 -7.87 -16.55
N GLU A 176 8.54 -7.64 -15.25
CA GLU A 176 9.14 -8.59 -14.31
C GLU A 176 8.08 -9.26 -13.42
N THR A 177 6.84 -8.76 -13.42
CA THR A 177 5.72 -9.37 -12.70
C THR A 177 5.08 -10.45 -13.55
N SER A 178 4.80 -11.60 -12.94
CA SER A 178 4.11 -12.71 -13.62
C SER A 178 2.68 -12.30 -13.95
N GLY A 179 2.26 -12.43 -15.21
CA GLY A 179 0.86 -12.19 -15.58
C GLY A 179 -0.08 -13.04 -14.73
N LYS A 180 0.23 -14.33 -14.54
CA LYS A 180 -0.57 -15.22 -13.68
C LYS A 180 -0.61 -14.75 -12.22
N GLY A 181 0.46 -14.10 -11.73
CA GLY A 181 0.54 -13.59 -10.35
C GLY A 181 -0.51 -12.53 -10.04
N HIS A 182 -1.00 -11.81 -11.06
CA HIS A 182 -2.08 -10.84 -10.91
C HIS A 182 -3.38 -11.48 -10.36
N LEU A 183 -3.62 -12.76 -10.65
CA LEU A 183 -4.77 -13.52 -10.14
C LEU A 183 -4.62 -13.95 -8.68
N GLU A 184 -3.42 -13.83 -8.10
CA GLU A 184 -3.15 -14.20 -6.71
C GLU A 184 -3.49 -13.05 -5.74
N TYR A 185 -3.79 -11.86 -6.25
CA TYR A 185 -4.23 -10.74 -5.43
C TYR A 185 -5.55 -11.06 -4.75
N TRP A 186 -5.58 -10.88 -3.44
CA TRP A 186 -6.77 -11.06 -2.63
C TRP A 186 -7.30 -9.70 -2.21
N GLU A 187 -8.45 -9.32 -2.76
CA GLU A 187 -9.11 -8.08 -2.40
C GLU A 187 -9.70 -8.15 -0.98
N CYS A 188 -9.34 -7.18 -0.15
CA CYS A 188 -9.86 -7.07 1.21
C CYS A 188 -11.33 -6.63 1.20
N GLU A 189 -12.19 -7.37 1.89
CA GLU A 189 -13.62 -7.04 1.99
C GLU A 189 -13.85 -5.74 2.78
N GLY A 190 -14.83 -4.94 2.35
CA GLY A 190 -15.17 -3.66 2.96
C GLY A 190 -14.51 -2.50 2.23
N ASN A 191 -14.24 -1.40 2.94
CA ASN A 191 -13.59 -0.23 2.35
C ASN A 191 -12.06 -0.42 2.24
N PRO A 192 -11.47 -0.44 1.04
CA PRO A 192 -10.02 -0.57 0.87
C PRO A 192 -9.27 0.74 1.12
N LEU A 193 -9.95 1.88 1.31
CA LEU A 193 -9.35 3.20 1.40
C LEU A 193 -9.61 3.88 2.75
N LEU A 194 -9.44 3.15 3.85
CA LEU A 194 -9.54 3.75 5.19
C LEU A 194 -8.23 4.43 5.57
N SER A 195 -8.33 5.68 6.01
CA SER A 195 -7.22 6.48 6.53
C SER A 195 -7.38 6.76 8.02
N TRP A 196 -6.27 7.05 8.69
CA TRP A 196 -6.27 7.50 10.08
C TRP A 196 -6.69 8.96 10.14
N LYS A 197 -7.66 9.28 11.01
CA LYS A 197 -8.16 10.67 11.16
C LYS A 197 -7.09 11.65 11.63
N ASN A 198 -6.15 11.19 12.46
CA ASN A 198 -5.03 11.98 13.03
C ASN A 198 -3.87 11.03 13.36
N GLY A 199 -2.62 11.49 13.47
CA GLY A 199 -1.49 10.68 13.97
C GLY A 199 -0.89 9.67 12.99
N GLY A 200 -1.45 9.59 11.78
CA GLY A 200 -1.05 8.65 10.73
C GLY A 200 -1.07 7.18 11.16
N TYR A 201 -0.38 6.35 10.38
CA TYR A 201 -0.36 4.90 10.60
C TYR A 201 0.42 4.47 11.84
N SER A 202 1.28 5.34 12.37
CA SER A 202 2.05 5.05 13.60
C SER A 202 1.16 4.80 14.82
N ASN A 203 -0.10 5.24 14.80
CA ASN A 203 -1.10 4.91 15.82
C ASN A 203 -1.29 3.40 16.05
N VAL A 204 -1.02 2.55 15.05
CA VAL A 204 -1.12 1.10 15.21
C VAL A 204 -0.24 0.60 16.36
N PHE A 205 0.91 1.24 16.62
CA PHE A 205 1.79 0.87 17.72
C PHE A 205 1.23 1.25 19.08
N ASN A 206 0.48 2.35 19.16
CA ASN A 206 -0.27 2.70 20.36
C ASN A 206 -1.34 1.64 20.62
N LEU A 207 -2.09 1.20 19.62
CA LEU A 207 -3.11 0.16 19.80
C LEU A 207 -2.52 -1.19 20.20
N LEU A 208 -1.37 -1.57 19.62
CA LEU A 208 -0.62 -2.76 20.03
C LEU A 208 -0.10 -2.63 21.47
N ALA A 209 0.36 -1.44 21.87
CA ALA A 209 0.92 -1.19 23.19
C ALA A 209 -0.15 -1.00 24.28
N TRP A 210 -1.31 -0.38 23.99
CA TRP A 210 -2.40 -0.02 24.92
C TRP A 210 -2.99 -1.19 25.70
N GLN A 211 -2.61 -2.41 25.32
CA GLN A 211 -2.84 -3.58 26.14
C GLN A 211 -1.94 -3.62 27.42
N ARG A 212 -1.06 -2.63 27.65
CA ARG A 212 -0.45 -2.14 28.92
C ARG A 212 -0.06 -0.65 28.81
N ARG A 213 0.04 0.10 29.93
CA ARG A 213 0.43 1.53 29.93
C ARG A 213 1.86 1.74 29.38
N ILE A 214 2.02 2.74 28.51
CA ILE A 214 3.28 3.11 27.81
C ILE A 214 4.44 3.47 28.77
N THR A 215 4.17 3.77 30.04
CA THR A 215 5.19 4.13 31.03
C THR A 215 6.10 2.96 31.45
N ASP A 216 5.73 1.71 31.16
CA ASP A 216 6.59 0.54 31.43
C ASP A 216 7.46 0.13 30.22
N THR A 217 7.12 0.62 29.03
CA THR A 217 7.77 0.29 27.74
C THR A 217 9.11 1.02 27.55
N GLU A 218 9.28 2.25 28.05
CA GLU A 218 10.55 2.98 27.88
C GLU A 218 11.77 2.24 28.47
N LYS A 219 11.57 1.39 29.47
CA LYS A 219 12.65 0.56 30.04
C LYS A 219 12.99 -0.70 29.23
N VAL A 220 12.13 -1.12 28.29
CA VAL A 220 12.27 -2.35 27.51
C VAL A 220 12.82 -2.08 26.10
N PHE A 221 12.52 -0.92 25.52
CA PHE A 221 12.70 -0.69 24.09
C PHE A 221 13.96 0.08 23.68
N MET A 222 14.69 0.73 24.58
CA MET A 222 15.83 1.58 24.19
C MET A 222 17.08 1.30 25.02
N LYS A 223 17.97 0.47 24.47
CA LYS A 223 19.41 0.58 24.72
C LYS A 223 20.09 0.96 23.41
N GLN A 224 20.38 2.25 23.28
CA GLN A 224 21.25 2.77 22.25
C GLN A 224 22.64 2.17 22.46
N TYR A 225 23.16 1.43 21.47
CA TYR A 225 24.59 1.09 21.45
C TYR A 225 25.29 2.24 20.76
N GLU A 226 25.95 3.11 21.52
CA GLU A 226 27.00 3.96 20.98
C GLU A 226 28.12 3.02 20.49
N VAL A 227 28.47 3.11 19.21
CA VAL A 227 29.61 2.41 18.60
C VAL A 227 30.87 3.21 18.84
#